data_AF-A0A9E2XXZ6-F1
#
_entry.id   AF-A0A9E2XXZ6-F1
#
_cell.length_a   1.000
_cell.length_b   1.000
_cell.length_c   1.000
_cell.angle_alpha   90.00
_cell.angle_beta   90.00
_cell.angle_gamma   90.00
#
_symmetry.space_group_name_H-M   'P 1'
#
loop_
_entity.id
_entity.type
_entity.pdbx_description
1 polymer ?
#
loop_
_entity_poly.entity_id
_entity_poly.type
_entity_poly.pdbx_seq_one_letter_code
_entity_poly.pdbx_strand_id
1 'polypeptide(L)' 'MANSVLRGACLPEADISGARLDGAVFTQANLRKSELAWR' A
#
# COMPACT_ATOMS: atom_id res chain seq x y z
N MET A 1 -1.92 15.84 3.57
CA MET A 1 -0.87 14.89 3.16
C MET A 1 -0.88 13.75 4.17
N ALA A 2 -1.25 12.53 3.75
CA ALA A 2 -1.22 11.36 4.62
C ALA A 2 0.02 10.55 4.26
N ASN A 3 1.07 10.70 5.06
CA ASN A 3 2.34 10.01 4.86
C ASN A 3 2.16 8.60 5.44
N SER A 4 1.62 7.68 4.64
CA SER A 4 1.29 6.33 5.13
C SER A 4 2.56 5.51 5.27
N VAL A 5 2.96 5.14 6.49
CA VAL A 5 4.15 4.32 6.74
C VAL A 5 3.72 2.86 6.91
N LEU A 6 3.98 2.05 5.89
CA LEU A 6 3.64 0.64 5.81
C LEU A 6 4.90 -0.22 6.00
N ARG A 7 5.71 0.10 7.02
CA ARG A 7 6.97 -0.61 7.26
C ARG A 7 6.69 -2.02 7.78
N GLY A 8 7.10 -3.05 7.03
CA GLY A 8 6.86 -4.44 7.41
C GLY A 8 5.41 -4.91 7.28
N ALA A 9 4.54 -4.15 6.61
CA ALA A 9 3.13 -4.50 6.47
C ALA A 9 2.98 -5.79 5.63
N CYS A 10 2.16 -6.73 6.07
CA CYS A 10 1.80 -7.91 5.29
C CYS A 10 0.37 -7.73 4.76
N LEU A 11 0.25 -7.40 3.47
CA LEU A 11 -1.01 -7.11 2.79
C LEU A 11 -1.18 -7.98 1.53
N PRO A 12 -1.05 -9.33 1.64
CA PRO A 12 -1.29 -10.19 0.50
C PRO A 12 -2.76 -10.13 0.11
N GLU A 13 -3.05 -9.97 -1.17
CA GLU A 13 -4.43 -9.96 -1.71
C GLU A 13 -5.31 -8.83 -1.17
N ALA A 14 -4.71 -7.81 -0.54
CA ALA A 14 -5.45 -6.64 -0.09
C ALA A 14 -5.88 -5.79 -1.29
N ASP A 15 -7.14 -5.36 -1.32
CA ASP A 15 -7.58 -4.31 -2.21
C ASP A 15 -7.20 -2.95 -1.61
N ILE A 16 -6.23 -2.28 -2.23
CA ILE A 16 -5.81 -0.92 -1.88
C ILE A 16 -6.12 0.05 -3.03
N SER A 17 -7.07 -0.33 -3.89
CA SER A 17 -7.62 0.52 -4.93
C SER A 17 -8.30 1.74 -4.29
N GLY A 18 -7.88 2.94 -4.71
CA GLY A 18 -8.35 4.20 -4.12
C GLY A 18 -7.63 4.64 -2.84
N ALA A 19 -6.64 3.89 -2.35
CA ALA A 19 -5.78 4.38 -1.28
C ALA A 19 -4.96 5.58 -1.78
N ARG A 20 -5.00 6.70 -1.03
CA ARG A 20 -4.09 7.83 -1.28
C ARG A 20 -2.70 7.48 -0.77
N LEU A 21 -1.86 6.98 -1.66
CA LEU A 21 -0.49 6.55 -1.35
C LEU A 21 0.56 7.64 -1.65
N ASP A 22 0.13 8.88 -1.88
CA ASP A 22 1.03 10.02 -2.09
C ASP A 22 1.96 10.19 -0.89
N GLY A 23 3.25 9.89 -1.07
CA GLY A 23 4.26 9.96 -0.01
C GLY A 23 4.25 8.78 0.97
N ALA A 24 3.59 7.66 0.63
CA ALA A 24 3.62 6.46 1.44
C ALA A 24 4.98 5.74 1.38
N VAL A 25 5.43 5.22 2.52
CA VAL A 25 6.71 4.51 2.67
C VAL A 25 6.43 3.03 2.92
N PHE A 26 6.80 2.18 1.97
CA PHE A 26 6.53 0.73 1.99
C PHE A 26 7.77 -0.13 2.30
N THR A 27 8.68 0.36 3.15
CA THR A 27 9.91 -0.37 3.47
C THR A 27 9.58 -1.76 4.05
N GLN A 28 10.05 -2.83 3.41
CA GLN A 28 9.78 -4.23 3.83
C GLN A 28 8.30 -4.66 3.81
N ALA A 29 7.42 -3.96 3.10
CA ALA A 29 6.04 -4.40 2.94
C ALA A 29 5.92 -5.62 2.00
N ASN A 30 5.07 -6.58 2.34
CA ASN A 30 4.65 -7.67 1.46
C ASN A 30 3.30 -7.31 0.81
N LEU A 31 3.34 -6.87 -0.44
CA LEU A 31 2.18 -6.48 -1.26
C LEU A 31 1.83 -7.52 -2.33
N ARG A 32 2.22 -8.77 -2.14
CA ARG A 32 2.03 -9.81 -3.17
C ARG A 32 0.54 -9.99 -3.48
N LYS A 33 0.18 -9.87 -4.77
CA LYS A 33 -1.21 -9.90 -5.28
C LYS A 33 -2.14 -8.80 -4.73
N SER A 34 -1.62 -7.75 -4.12
CA SER A 34 -2.46 -6.63 -3.71
C SER A 34 -3.00 -5.91 -4.97
N GLU A 35 -4.28 -5.57 -5.00
CA GLU A 35 -4.90 -4.86 -6.12
C GLU A 35 -4.65 -3.36 -5.99
N LEU A 36 -3.88 -2.80 -6.94
CA LEU A 36 -3.54 -1.38 -7.02
C LEU A 36 -4.25 -0.76 -8.24
N ALA A 37 -5.56 -0.53 -8.16
CA ALA A 37 -6.25 0.19 -9.23
C ALA A 37 -6.19 1.71 -8.97
N TRP A 38 -5.52 2.44 -9.87
CA TRP A 38 -5.64 3.90 -9.96
C TRP A 38 -6.81 4.23 -10.90
N ARG A 39 -7.86 4.83 -10.37
CA ARG A 39 -8.91 5.51 -11.14
C ARG A 39 -8.81 7.02 -10.92
#